data_AF-A0A814JC09-F1
#
_entry.id   AF-A0A814JC09-F1
#
_cell.length_a   1.000
_cell.length_b   1.000
_cell.length_c   1.000
_cell.angle_alpha   90.00
_cell.angle_beta   90.00
_cell.angle_gamma   90.00
#
_symmetry.space_group_name_H-M   'P 1'
#
loop_
_entity.id
_entity.type
_entity.pdbx_description
1 polymer ?
#
loop_
_entity_poly.entity_id
_entity_poly.type
_entity_poly.pdbx_seq_one_letter_code
_entity_poly.pdbx_strand_id
1 'polypeptide(L)'
;MSDTDALNTIIELENYYTGVKNDLIGEPSEMVDKAWHAHILNTPMYFNFCESNFGYYLHHIPYWTGGSEDQQIQAIVSSLEFQIPMYTKLKNLGLQHLNETVWTYKSIELNYNIKQKDEL
;
A
#
# COMPACT_ATOMS: atom_id res chain seq x y z
N MET A 1 -9.54 19.61 -9.87
CA MET A 1 -9.56 18.74 -8.67
C MET A 1 -10.22 19.55 -7.57
N SER A 2 -11.26 19.01 -6.95
CA SER A 2 -11.91 19.64 -5.80
C SER A 2 -11.18 19.31 -4.50
N ASP A 3 -11.47 20.03 -3.41
CA ASP A 3 -10.92 19.72 -2.08
C ASP A 3 -11.30 18.30 -1.63
N THR A 4 -12.51 17.85 -1.97
CA THR A 4 -12.97 16.48 -1.71
C THR A 4 -12.14 15.45 -2.47
N ASP A 5 -11.84 15.71 -3.74
CA ASP A 5 -11.00 14.81 -4.55
C ASP A 5 -9.57 14.72 -3.99
N ALA A 6 -9.03 15.86 -3.54
CA ALA A 6 -7.72 15.92 -2.92
C ALA A 6 -7.70 15.10 -1.60
N LEU A 7 -8.69 15.29 -0.75
CA LEU A 7 -8.81 14.54 0.52
C LEU A 7 -8.94 13.03 0.27
N ASN A 8 -9.79 12.64 -0.68
CA ASN A 8 -9.95 11.23 -1.06
C ASN A 8 -8.63 10.64 -1.60
N THR A 9 -7.87 11.41 -2.38
CA THR A 9 -6.57 10.98 -2.90
C THR A 9 -5.57 10.70 -1.78
N ILE A 10 -5.55 11.54 -0.73
CA ILE A 10 -4.67 11.32 0.43
C ILE A 10 -5.06 10.03 1.16
N ILE A 11 -6.35 9.81 1.40
CA ILE A 11 -6.84 8.58 2.05
C ILE A 11 -6.49 7.34 1.20
N GLU A 12 -6.68 7.42 -0.12
CA GLU A 12 -6.30 6.32 -1.03
C GLU A 12 -4.79 6.06 -1.05
N LEU A 13 -3.96 7.10 -0.95
CA LEU A 13 -2.50 6.98 -0.86
C LEU A 13 -2.08 6.30 0.44
N GLU A 14 -2.71 6.62 1.57
CA GLU A 14 -2.48 5.95 2.86
C GLU A 14 -2.84 4.45 2.80
N ASN A 15 -3.99 4.13 2.18
CA ASN A 15 -4.38 2.74 1.94
C ASN A 15 -3.36 2.01 1.06
N TYR A 16 -2.89 2.67 0.00
CA TYR A 16 -1.88 2.12 -0.88
C TYR A 16 -0.60 1.76 -0.12
N TYR A 17 -0.07 2.70 0.68
CA TYR A 17 1.11 2.43 1.50
C TYR A 17 0.89 1.35 2.55
N THR A 18 -0.29 1.29 3.17
CA THR A 18 -0.63 0.20 4.10
C THR A 18 -0.58 -1.15 3.41
N GLY A 19 -1.15 -1.26 2.20
CA GLY A 19 -1.06 -2.48 1.42
C GLY A 19 0.38 -2.89 1.12
N VAL A 20 1.17 -1.95 0.60
CA VAL A 20 2.59 -2.17 0.30
C VAL A 20 3.39 -2.62 1.52
N LYS A 21 3.14 -2.02 2.70
CA LYS A 21 3.79 -2.41 3.95
C LYS A 21 3.46 -3.84 4.39
N ASN A 22 2.31 -4.36 3.97
CA ASN A 22 1.83 -5.71 4.28
C ASN A 22 2.02 -6.67 3.08
N ASP A 23 2.99 -6.40 2.22
CA ASP A 23 3.36 -7.22 1.06
C ASP A 23 2.23 -7.42 0.04
N LEU A 24 1.20 -6.55 0.05
CA LEU A 24 0.18 -6.54 -0.98
C LEU A 24 0.71 -5.80 -2.21
N ILE A 25 0.63 -6.46 -3.36
CA ILE A 25 0.87 -5.84 -4.66
C ILE A 25 -0.42 -5.26 -5.21
N GLY A 26 -0.38 -4.20 -6.01
CA GLY A 26 -1.59 -3.67 -6.64
C GLY A 26 -1.28 -2.46 -7.49
N GLU A 27 -2.04 -2.29 -8.56
CA GLU A 27 -1.98 -1.10 -9.39
C GLU A 27 -2.52 0.11 -8.59
N PRO A 28 -1.75 1.20 -8.44
CA PRO A 28 -2.27 2.42 -7.87
C PRO A 28 -3.31 3.03 -8.83
N SER A 29 -4.33 3.69 -8.29
CA SER A 29 -5.22 4.51 -9.13
C SER A 29 -4.40 5.66 -9.76
N GLU A 30 -4.86 6.22 -10.88
CA GLU A 30 -4.16 7.34 -11.54
C GLU A 30 -3.90 8.53 -10.59
N MET A 31 -4.83 8.78 -9.66
CA MET A 31 -4.69 9.84 -8.66
C MET A 31 -3.64 9.50 -7.59
N VAL A 32 -3.64 8.25 -7.10
CA VAL A 32 -2.62 7.76 -6.16
C VAL A 32 -1.24 7.77 -6.80
N ASP A 33 -1.12 7.34 -8.06
CA ASP A 33 0.11 7.36 -8.83
C ASP A 33 0.68 8.78 -8.92
N LYS A 34 -0.14 9.77 -9.32
CA LYS A 34 0.25 11.19 -9.35
C LYS A 34 0.66 11.72 -7.98
N ALA A 35 -0.07 11.35 -6.93
CA ALA A 35 0.24 11.79 -5.56
C ALA A 35 1.55 11.19 -5.05
N TRP A 36 1.82 9.91 -5.33
CA TRP A 36 3.08 9.26 -4.96
C TRP A 36 4.25 9.88 -5.74
N HIS A 37 4.10 10.12 -7.05
CA HIS A 37 5.10 10.84 -7.83
C HIS A 37 5.41 12.21 -7.23
N ALA A 38 4.40 12.98 -6.83
CA ALA A 38 4.60 14.27 -6.18
C ALA A 38 5.31 14.14 -4.82
N HIS A 39 4.98 13.11 -4.03
CA HIS A 39 5.62 12.84 -2.75
C HIS A 39 7.11 12.53 -2.91
N ILE A 40 7.50 11.72 -3.90
CA ILE A 40 8.90 11.37 -4.20
C ILE A 40 9.76 12.60 -4.50
N LEU A 41 9.19 13.63 -5.14
CA LEU A 41 9.94 14.84 -5.53
C LEU A 41 10.54 15.58 -4.34
N ASN A 42 9.91 15.51 -3.16
CA ASN A 42 10.52 16.00 -1.92
C ASN A 42 11.40 14.90 -1.33
N THR A 43 12.55 14.67 -1.96
CA THR A 43 13.41 13.52 -1.67
C THR A 43 13.83 13.39 -0.19
N PRO A 44 14.11 14.47 0.58
CA PRO A 44 14.42 14.31 2.00
C PRO A 44 13.21 13.88 2.84
N MET A 45 12.03 14.44 2.56
CA MET A 45 10.79 14.04 3.23
C MET A 45 10.46 12.58 2.91
N TYR A 46 10.48 12.21 1.63
CA TYR A 46 10.16 10.86 1.18
C TYR A 46 11.11 9.82 1.76
N PHE A 47 12.42 10.11 1.78
CA PHE A 47 13.41 9.23 2.41
C PHE A 47 13.11 9.01 3.90
N ASN A 48 12.90 10.08 4.66
CA ASN A 48 12.59 9.98 6.08
C ASN A 48 11.25 9.26 6.34
N PHE A 49 10.26 9.51 5.49
CA PHE A 49 8.98 8.80 5.51
C PHE A 49 9.19 7.30 5.30
N CYS A 50 9.99 6.92 4.30
CA CYS A 50 10.25 5.53 4.00
C CYS A 50 10.96 4.80 5.14
N GLU A 51 12.04 5.41 5.67
CA GLU A 51 12.78 4.86 6.81
C GLU A 51 11.89 4.70 8.04
N SER A 52 11.04 5.70 8.33
CA SER A 52 10.18 5.67 9.52
C SER A 52 9.04 4.65 9.42
N ASN A 53 8.48 4.44 8.22
CA ASN A 53 7.26 3.66 8.05
C ASN A 53 7.50 2.22 7.55
N PHE A 54 8.52 2.02 6.72
CA PHE A 54 8.86 0.71 6.15
C PHE A 54 10.18 0.15 6.69
N GLY A 55 11.09 1.01 7.18
CA GLY A 55 12.45 0.59 7.59
C GLY A 55 13.40 0.36 6.40
N TYR A 56 12.98 0.74 5.20
CA TYR A 56 13.77 0.73 3.97
C TYR A 56 13.21 1.76 2.99
N TYR A 57 14.03 2.14 2.00
CA TYR A 57 13.58 3.02 0.92
C TYR A 57 12.63 2.29 -0.03
N LEU A 58 11.38 2.74 -0.10
CA LEU A 58 10.40 2.19 -1.04
C LEU A 58 10.71 2.69 -2.45
N HIS A 59 11.35 1.84 -3.26
CA HIS A 59 11.72 2.16 -4.63
C HIS A 59 10.48 2.19 -5.55
N HIS A 60 10.26 3.33 -6.18
CA HIS A 60 9.34 3.43 -7.31
C HIS A 60 10.07 3.00 -8.58
N ILE A 61 9.60 1.92 -9.22
CA ILE A 61 10.12 1.44 -10.50
C ILE A 61 9.12 1.90 -11.58
N PRO A 62 9.49 2.87 -12.44
CA PRO A 62 8.61 3.31 -13.52
C PRO A 62 8.33 2.13 -14.43
N TYR A 63 7.06 1.75 -14.54
CA TYR A 63 6.66 0.72 -15.47
C TYR A 63 6.21 1.37 -16.77
N TRP A 64 6.96 1.11 -17.84
CA TRP A 64 6.63 1.55 -19.20
C TRP A 64 6.11 0.36 -20.01
N THR A 65 4.83 0.38 -20.36
CA THR A 65 4.15 -0.67 -21.15
C THR A 65 4.67 -0.79 -22.59
N GLY A 66 5.51 0.14 -23.05
CA GLY A 66 6.00 0.17 -24.44
C GLY A 66 7.37 -0.43 -24.69
N GLY A 67 8.01 -1.14 -23.74
CA GLY A 67 9.36 -1.65 -24.00
C GLY A 67 10.09 -2.47 -22.93
N SER A 68 9.46 -2.93 -21.84
CA SER A 68 10.19 -3.76 -20.88
C SER A 68 10.37 -5.19 -21.41
N GLU A 69 11.62 -5.59 -21.69
CA GLU A 69 11.98 -6.99 -22.01
C GLU A 69 11.88 -7.93 -20.80
N ASP A 70 11.58 -7.39 -19.60
CA ASP A 70 11.47 -8.17 -18.39
C ASP A 70 10.12 -8.94 -18.32
N GLN A 71 10.18 -10.20 -18.75
CA GLN A 71 9.05 -11.13 -18.75
C GLN A 71 8.45 -11.34 -17.34
N GLN A 72 9.25 -11.22 -16.27
CA GLN A 72 8.76 -11.43 -14.91
C GLN A 72 7.89 -10.24 -14.47
N ILE A 73 8.34 -9.01 -14.73
CA ILE A 73 7.54 -7.81 -14.45
C ILE A 73 6.24 -7.85 -15.24
N GLN A 74 6.30 -8.19 -16.53
CA GLN A 74 5.12 -8.34 -17.38
C GLN A 74 4.11 -9.35 -16.83
N ALA A 75 4.59 -10.49 -16.33
CA ALA A 75 3.74 -11.51 -15.72
C ALA A 75 3.07 -11.01 -14.43
N ILE A 76 3.81 -10.29 -13.57
CA ILE A 76 3.28 -9.72 -12.32
C ILE A 76 2.19 -8.69 -12.64
N VAL A 77 2.45 -7.73 -13.53
CA VAL A 77 1.46 -6.67 -13.82
C VAL A 77 0.23 -7.19 -14.56
N SER A 78 0.39 -8.26 -15.34
CA SER A 78 -0.73 -8.92 -16.03
C SER A 78 -1.54 -9.83 -15.10
N SER A 79 -1.06 -10.06 -13.87
CA SER A 79 -1.77 -10.89 -12.91
C SER A 79 -3.06 -10.20 -12.44
N LEU A 80 -4.11 -11.00 -12.25
CA LEU A 80 -5.35 -10.53 -11.65
C LEU A 80 -5.11 -9.91 -10.27
N GLU A 81 -4.14 -10.46 -9.54
CA GLU A 81 -3.78 -9.94 -8.22
C GLU A 81 -3.28 -8.50 -8.30
N PHE A 82 -2.42 -8.17 -9.27
CA PHE A 82 -1.94 -6.80 -9.45
C PHE A 82 -3.06 -5.84 -9.91
N GLN A 83 -3.97 -6.30 -10.77
CA GLN A 83 -5.06 -5.47 -11.29
C GLN A 83 -6.17 -5.18 -10.26
N ILE A 84 -6.22 -5.89 -9.13
CA ILE A 84 -7.20 -5.61 -8.08
C ILE A 84 -6.75 -4.35 -7.31
N PRO A 85 -7.60 -3.31 -7.22
CA PRO A 85 -7.28 -2.09 -6.48
C PRO A 85 -6.98 -2.38 -5.02
N MET A 86 -6.00 -1.67 -4.44
CA MET A 86 -5.58 -1.89 -3.05
C MET A 86 -6.75 -1.78 -2.06
N TYR A 87 -7.65 -0.83 -2.29
CA TYR A 87 -8.89 -0.68 -1.53
C TYR A 87 -9.69 -1.99 -1.40
N THR A 88 -9.90 -2.69 -2.52
CA THR A 88 -10.65 -3.94 -2.56
C THR A 88 -9.92 -5.03 -1.77
N LYS A 89 -8.59 -5.07 -1.84
CA LYS A 89 -7.78 -6.02 -1.08
C LYS A 89 -7.92 -5.80 0.42
N LEU A 90 -7.76 -4.56 0.88
CA LEU A 90 -7.88 -4.19 2.29
C LEU A 90 -9.29 -4.51 2.81
N LYS A 91 -10.34 -4.25 2.03
CA LYS A 91 -11.71 -4.64 2.36
C LYS A 91 -11.87 -6.15 2.52
N ASN A 92 -11.28 -6.95 1.64
CA ASN A 92 -11.32 -8.40 1.72
C ASN A 92 -10.58 -8.94 2.96
N LEU A 93 -9.63 -8.17 3.50
CA LEU A 93 -8.96 -8.45 4.79
C LEU A 93 -9.78 -7.99 6.01
N GLY A 94 -10.96 -7.39 5.81
CA GLY A 94 -11.85 -6.95 6.88
C GLY A 94 -11.70 -5.49 7.29
N LEU A 95 -10.86 -4.70 6.61
CA LEU A 95 -10.76 -3.25 6.85
C LEU A 95 -11.95 -2.53 6.18
N GLN A 96 -12.97 -2.21 6.97
CA GLN A 96 -14.21 -1.59 6.46
C GLN A 96 -14.16 -0.06 6.47
N HIS A 97 -13.31 0.52 7.33
CA HIS A 97 -13.16 1.96 7.53
C HIS A 97 -11.75 2.37 7.12
N LEU A 98 -11.62 2.92 5.92
CA LEU A 98 -10.31 3.27 5.33
C LEU A 98 -9.61 4.46 5.98
N ASN A 99 -10.27 5.16 6.90
CA ASN A 99 -9.64 6.15 7.77
C ASN A 99 -8.94 5.51 8.99
N GLU A 100 -9.07 4.18 9.19
CA GLU A 100 -8.36 3.40 10.21
C GLU A 100 -6.99 2.91 9.72
N THR A 101 -6.64 3.16 8.46
CA THR A 101 -5.46 2.57 7.79
C THR A 101 -4.16 3.30 8.03
N VAL A 102 -4.01 4.04 9.12
CA VAL A 102 -2.69 4.61 9.48
C VAL A 102 -1.80 3.51 10.12
N TRP A 103 -1.69 2.36 9.44
CA TRP A 103 -0.81 1.21 9.68
C TRP A 103 -1.29 0.09 10.67
N THR A 104 -2.41 -0.58 10.38
CA THR A 104 -2.64 -2.00 10.83
C THR A 104 -2.59 -2.94 9.62
N TYR A 105 -2.00 -4.15 9.66
CA TYR A 105 -2.12 -5.23 10.66
C TYR A 105 -0.81 -6.03 10.91
N LYS A 106 -0.55 -6.44 12.17
CA LYS A 106 0.31 -7.60 12.52
C LYS A 106 -0.62 -8.70 13.06
N SER A 107 -0.91 -9.71 12.24
CA SER A 107 -1.82 -10.82 12.59
C SER A 107 -1.21 -11.98 13.32
N ILE A 108 0.09 -12.22 13.18
CA ILE A 108 0.59 -13.58 13.44
C ILE A 108 0.98 -13.78 14.92
N GLU A 109 1.19 -12.72 15.71
CA GLU A 109 1.72 -12.84 17.09
C GLU A 109 0.77 -12.47 18.24
N LEU A 110 -0.42 -11.90 18.01
CA LEU A 110 -1.36 -11.64 19.11
C LEU A 110 -2.25 -12.86 19.47
N ASN A 111 -2.27 -13.91 18.65
CA ASN A 111 -3.04 -15.13 18.93
C ASN A 111 -2.20 -16.34 19.41
N TYR A 112 -0.87 -16.24 19.44
CA TYR A 112 -0.03 -17.30 20.00
C TYR A 112 0.34 -17.12 21.48
N ASN A 113 0.03 -15.95 22.09
CA ASN A 113 0.27 -15.69 23.51
C ASN A 113 -0.99 -15.42 24.34
N ILE A 114 -2.19 -15.67 23.81
CA ILE A 114 -3.40 -15.80 24.64
C ILE A 114 -3.83 -17.26 24.67
N LYS A 115 -2.93 -18.11 25.16
CA LYS A 115 -3.32 -19.19 26.06
C LYS A 115 -2.99 -18.76 27.47
N GLN A 116 -3.98 -18.20 28.15
CA GLN A 116 -4.36 -18.72 29.45
C GLN A 116 -5.88 -18.65 29.54
N LYS A 117 -6.48 -19.76 29.10
CA LYS A 117 -7.57 -20.30 29.89
C LYS A 117 -6.94 -20.96 31.12
N ASP A 118 -7.71 -20.98 32.19
CA ASP A 118 -7.51 -21.65 33.49
C ASP A 118 -7.08 -20.65 34.58
N GLU A 119 -7.80 -20.45 35.68
CA GLU A 119 -8.95 -21.13 36.27
C GLU A 119 -9.48 -20.27 37.45
N LEU A 120 -10.75 -20.50 37.83
CA LEU A 120 -11.50 -20.08 39.04
C LEU A 120 -12.14 -18.68 39.07
#